data_AF-T1BX10-F1
#
_entry.id   AF-T1BX10-F1
#
_cell.length_a   1.000
_cell.length_b   1.000
_cell.length_c   1.000
_cell.angle_alpha   90.00
_cell.angle_beta   90.00
_cell.angle_gamma   90.00
#
_symmetry.space_group_name_H-M   'P 1'
#
loop_
_entity.id
_entity.type
_entity.pdbx_description
1 polymer ?
#
loop_
_entity_poly.entity_id
_entity_poly.type
_entity_poly.pdbx_seq_one_letter_code
_entity_poly.pdbx_strand_id
1 'polypeptide(L)'
;MLNRLRQRRAFLGGSRPFSDLIPWLIRLGPRHVLLKDGSVASVMEFQGLDVEALSPEQFDRETARLEHAFKLAGESSAFWWLVDRRPDGGYPLPARTEGPAGVVDELYRKQWQFRGAYRNRHHLCFLTRPRSR
;
A
#
# COMPACT_ATOMS: atom_id res chain seq x y z
N MET A 1 -21.18 -2.94 -3.40
CA MET A 1 -20.05 -2.40 -4.21
C MET A 1 -18.80 -3.30 -4.18
N LEU A 2 -18.40 -3.84 -3.03
CA LEU A 2 -17.29 -4.81 -2.84
C LEU A 2 -17.36 -6.07 -3.74
N ASN A 3 -18.57 -6.54 -4.07
CA ASN A 3 -18.76 -7.74 -4.89
C ASN A 3 -18.25 -7.55 -6.34
N ARG A 4 -18.38 -6.35 -6.92
CA ARG A 4 -17.90 -6.06 -8.28
C ARG A 4 -16.36 -6.02 -8.36
N LEU A 5 -15.68 -5.57 -7.30
CA LEU A 5 -14.20 -5.55 -7.27
C LEU A 5 -13.62 -6.95 -7.10
N ARG A 6 -14.25 -7.81 -6.29
CA ARG A 6 -13.90 -9.24 -6.21
C ARG A 6 -14.14 -9.96 -7.52
N GLN A 7 -15.28 -9.74 -8.17
CA GLN A 7 -15.59 -10.30 -9.49
C GLN A 7 -14.62 -9.79 -10.57
N ARG A 8 -14.25 -8.52 -10.56
CA ARG A 8 -13.20 -7.98 -11.45
C ARG A 8 -11.85 -8.64 -11.20
N ARG A 9 -11.45 -8.83 -9.94
CA ARG A 9 -10.19 -9.51 -9.61
C ARG A 9 -10.18 -10.98 -10.04
N ALA A 10 -11.31 -11.67 -9.91
CA ALA A 10 -11.48 -13.04 -10.42
C ALA A 10 -11.45 -13.09 -11.96
N PHE A 11 -12.09 -12.12 -12.63
CA PHE A 11 -12.05 -11.96 -14.08
C PHE A 11 -10.63 -11.68 -14.60
N LEU A 12 -9.86 -10.83 -13.89
CA LEU A 12 -8.44 -10.59 -14.19
C LEU A 12 -7.55 -11.80 -13.85
N GLY A 13 -7.98 -12.68 -12.93
CA GLY A 13 -7.27 -13.89 -12.54
C GLY A 13 -7.36 -15.02 -13.56
N GLY A 14 -8.34 -14.96 -14.48
CA GLY A 14 -8.51 -15.91 -15.57
C GLY A 14 -7.63 -15.59 -16.77
N SER A 15 -6.32 -15.84 -16.65
CA SER A 15 -5.34 -16.09 -17.74
C SER A 15 -5.47 -15.28 -19.06
N ARG A 16 -5.91 -14.03 -19.00
CA ARG A 16 -5.82 -13.12 -20.15
C ARG A 16 -4.64 -12.19 -19.90
N PRO A 17 -3.70 -12.04 -20.86
CA PRO A 17 -2.64 -11.07 -20.71
C PRO A 17 -3.25 -9.67 -20.53
N PHE A 18 -2.59 -8.82 -19.74
CA PHE A 18 -3.08 -7.45 -19.47
C PHE A 18 -3.31 -6.65 -20.76
N SER A 19 -2.57 -6.97 -21.84
CA SER A 19 -2.76 -6.41 -23.18
C SER A 19 -4.15 -6.69 -23.76
N ASP A 20 -4.81 -7.78 -23.40
CA ASP A 20 -6.15 -8.09 -23.89
C ASP A 20 -7.23 -7.30 -23.15
N LEU A 21 -6.92 -6.86 -21.94
CA LEU A 21 -7.83 -6.13 -21.06
C LEU A 21 -7.68 -4.62 -21.25
N ILE A 22 -6.44 -4.18 -21.46
CA ILE A 22 -6.03 -2.78 -21.56
C ILE A 22 -4.92 -2.68 -22.63
N PRO A 23 -5.25 -2.71 -23.93
CA PRO A 23 -4.27 -2.85 -25.02
C PRO A 23 -3.27 -1.69 -25.15
N TRP A 24 -3.60 -0.53 -24.58
CA TRP A 24 -2.71 0.63 -24.52
C TRP A 24 -1.75 0.63 -23.32
N LEU A 25 -1.80 -0.42 -22.49
CA LEU A 25 -1.00 -0.56 -21.28
C LEU A 25 0.08 -1.63 -21.50
N ILE A 26 1.33 -1.21 -21.58
CA ILE A 26 2.46 -2.11 -21.81
C ILE A 26 3.17 -2.36 -20.50
N ARG A 27 3.20 -3.61 -20.03
CA ARG A 27 3.94 -3.98 -18.82
C ARG A 27 5.43 -4.10 -19.12
N LEU A 28 6.24 -3.19 -18.57
CA LEU A 28 7.70 -3.19 -18.73
C LEU A 28 8.40 -4.16 -17.76
N GLY A 29 7.74 -4.52 -16.66
CA GLY A 29 8.26 -5.45 -15.66
C GLY A 29 7.24 -5.75 -14.56
N PRO A 30 7.64 -6.37 -13.45
CA PRO A 30 6.71 -6.76 -12.39
C PRO A 30 5.91 -5.60 -11.77
N ARG A 31 6.50 -4.40 -11.73
CA ARG A 31 5.95 -3.21 -11.05
C ARG A 31 5.79 -1.99 -11.96
N HIS A 32 6.18 -2.11 -13.22
CA HIS A 32 6.30 -0.97 -14.14
C HIS A 32 5.42 -1.15 -15.35
N VAL A 33 4.77 -0.06 -15.73
CA VAL A 33 3.83 0.01 -16.84
C VAL A 33 4.11 1.27 -17.64
N LEU A 34 4.22 1.13 -18.96
CA LEU A 34 4.24 2.24 -19.91
C LEU A 34 2.80 2.58 -20.30
N LEU A 35 2.47 3.86 -20.16
CA LEU A 35 1.17 4.42 -20.54
C LEU A 35 1.21 4.98 -21.96
N LYS A 36 0.02 5.21 -22.53
CA LYS A 36 -0.17 5.68 -23.90
C LYS A 36 0.54 7.01 -24.20
N ASP A 37 0.65 7.89 -23.21
CA ASP A 37 1.31 9.19 -23.34
C ASP A 37 2.85 9.10 -23.29
N GLY A 38 3.40 7.90 -23.10
CA GLY A 38 4.84 7.66 -22.98
C GLY A 38 5.38 7.81 -21.55
N SER A 39 4.51 8.05 -20.56
CA SER A 39 4.91 8.05 -19.16
C SER A 39 5.04 6.64 -18.60
N VAL A 40 5.89 6.47 -17.58
CA VAL A 40 6.07 5.20 -16.87
C VAL A 40 5.46 5.31 -15.48
N ALA A 41 4.52 4.41 -15.19
CA ALA A 41 3.92 4.24 -13.87
C ALA A 41 4.59 3.08 -13.13
N SER A 42 4.95 3.32 -11.88
CA SER A 42 5.56 2.37 -10.96
C SER A 42 4.73 2.28 -9.70
N VAL A 43 4.26 1.07 -9.35
CA VAL A 43 3.45 0.87 -8.15
C VAL A 43 4.23 0.09 -7.11
N MET A 44 4.26 0.60 -5.89
CA MET A 44 4.85 -0.08 -4.74
C MET A 44 3.85 -0.18 -3.59
N GLU A 45 3.92 -1.28 -2.85
CA GLU A 45 3.26 -1.42 -1.56
C GLU A 45 4.25 -0.99 -0.48
N PHE A 46 3.79 -0.22 0.50
CA PHE A 46 4.57 0.14 1.67
C PHE A 46 3.72 0.04 2.93
N GLN A 47 4.39 -0.07 4.08
CA GLN A 47 3.75 0.03 5.37
C GLN A 47 3.86 1.46 5.85
N GLY A 48 2.73 2.04 6.26
CA GLY A 48 2.72 3.35 6.89
C GLY A 48 3.49 3.30 8.22
N LEU A 49 4.00 4.45 8.63
CA LEU A 49 4.59 4.61 9.96
C LEU A 49 3.48 4.65 11.00
N ASP A 50 3.71 3.99 12.14
CA ASP A 50 2.85 4.12 13.31
C ASP A 50 3.18 5.43 14.02
N VAL A 51 2.41 6.48 13.70
CA VAL A 51 2.66 7.84 14.17
C VAL A 51 2.59 7.94 15.70
N GLU A 52 1.78 7.11 16.34
CA GLU A 52 1.64 7.11 17.81
C GLU A 52 2.85 6.48 18.50
N ALA A 53 3.61 5.64 17.79
CA ALA A 53 4.78 4.96 18.33
C ALA A 53 6.10 5.72 18.07
N LEU A 54 6.10 6.79 17.27
CA LEU A 54 7.30 7.54 16.91
C LEU A 54 7.59 8.68 17.88
N SER A 55 8.88 8.90 18.18
CA SER A 55 9.31 10.14 18.83
C SER A 55 9.21 11.33 17.84
N PRO A 56 9.08 12.58 18.33
CA PRO A 56 9.05 13.75 17.46
C PRO A 56 10.25 13.83 16.51
N GLU A 57 11.46 13.51 16.99
CA GLU A 57 12.67 13.56 16.17
C GLU A 57 12.69 12.49 15.07
N GLN A 58 12.09 11.32 15.36
CA GLN A 58 11.93 10.28 14.35
C GLN A 58 10.91 10.70 13.30
N PHE A 59 9.78 11.28 13.73
CA PHE A 59 8.76 11.80 12.82
C PHE A 59 9.31 12.86 11.88
N ASP A 60 10.05 13.85 12.39
CA ASP A 60 10.67 14.91 11.60
C ASP A 60 11.66 14.34 10.58
N ARG A 61 12.49 13.37 11.00
CA ARG A 61 13.45 12.73 10.10
C ARG A 61 12.78 11.98 8.96
N GLU A 62 11.73 11.22 9.24
CA GLU A 62 11.01 10.48 8.18
C GLU A 62 10.24 11.44 7.25
N THR A 63 9.70 12.54 7.79
CA THR A 63 9.08 13.60 7.00
C THR A 63 10.09 14.27 6.06
N ALA A 64 11.27 14.62 6.56
CA ALA A 64 12.33 15.20 5.74
C ALA A 64 12.79 14.26 4.61
N ARG A 65 12.84 12.95 4.86
CA ARG A 65 13.14 11.94 3.82
C ARG A 65 12.07 11.91 2.73
N LEU A 66 10.79 11.97 3.12
CA LEU A 66 9.68 12.00 2.18
C LEU A 66 9.70 13.27 1.33
N GLU A 67 9.92 14.43 1.95
CA GLU A 67 10.05 15.71 1.23
C GLU A 67 11.21 15.69 0.24
N HIS A 68 12.36 15.16 0.66
CA HIS A 68 13.52 15.03 -0.22
C HIS A 68 13.21 14.11 -1.42
N ALA A 69 12.50 13.00 -1.20
CA ALA A 69 12.06 12.12 -2.28
C ALA A 69 11.13 12.83 -3.28
N PHE A 70 10.20 13.66 -2.80
CA PHE A 70 9.34 14.45 -3.68
C PHE A 70 10.10 15.52 -4.45
N LYS A 71 11.10 16.17 -3.84
CA LYS A 71 11.99 17.12 -4.54
C LYS A 71 12.77 16.44 -5.67
N LEU A 72 13.27 15.22 -5.44
CA LEU A 72 13.99 14.45 -6.46
C LEU A 72 13.11 14.03 -7.64
N ALA A 73 11.83 13.80 -7.41
CA ALA A 73 10.90 13.40 -8.47
C ALA A 73 10.68 14.47 -9.55
N GLY A 74 10.80 15.75 -9.19
CA GLY A 74 10.66 16.88 -10.10
C GLY A 74 9.23 17.10 -10.62
N GLU A 75 9.08 18.14 -11.45
CA GLU A 75 7.78 18.66 -11.90
C GLU A 75 7.06 17.77 -12.93
N SER A 76 7.79 16.90 -13.62
CA SER A 76 7.23 15.98 -14.63
C SER A 76 6.74 14.66 -14.02
N SER A 77 6.53 14.64 -12.71
CA SER A 77 6.13 13.46 -11.96
C SER A 77 4.79 13.67 -11.26
N ALA A 78 4.05 12.59 -11.10
CA ALA A 78 2.79 12.57 -10.39
C ALA A 78 2.74 11.38 -9.43
N PHE A 79 2.05 11.56 -8.31
CA PHE A 79 1.88 10.54 -7.28
C PHE A 79 0.40 10.29 -7.03
N TRP A 80 0.02 9.02 -6.88
CA TRP A 80 -1.28 8.64 -6.34
C TRP A 80 -1.07 7.72 -5.15
N TRP A 81 -1.80 8.02 -4.10
CA TRP A 81 -1.83 7.21 -2.89
C TRP A 81 -3.16 6.48 -2.81
N LEU A 82 -3.10 5.16 -2.69
CA LEU A 82 -4.28 4.33 -2.46
C LEU A 82 -4.14 3.62 -1.12
N VAL A 83 -5.16 3.75 -0.28
CA VAL A 83 -5.28 3.01 0.97
C VAL A 83 -6.35 1.95 0.80
N ASP A 84 -5.94 0.69 0.92
CA ASP A 84 -6.82 -0.46 0.84
C ASP A 84 -7.00 -1.03 2.25
N ARG A 85 -8.11 -0.65 2.88
CA ARG A 85 -8.51 -1.09 4.22
C ARG A 85 -9.11 -2.49 4.13
N ARG A 86 -8.42 -3.48 4.65
CA ARG A 86 -8.87 -4.88 4.68
C ARG A 86 -9.20 -5.33 6.10
N PRO A 87 -10.24 -6.15 6.31
CA PRO A 87 -10.40 -6.86 7.57
C PRO A 87 -9.13 -7.64 7.87
N ASP A 88 -8.65 -7.53 9.10
CA ASP A 88 -7.48 -8.26 9.54
C ASP A 88 -7.83 -9.73 9.74
N GLY A 89 -6.95 -10.63 9.29
CA GLY A 89 -7.28 -12.05 9.09
C GLY A 89 -7.17 -12.92 10.34
N GLY A 90 -6.66 -12.39 11.44
CA GLY A 90 -6.35 -13.16 12.64
C GLY A 90 -5.57 -12.33 13.64
N TYR A 91 -5.80 -12.54 14.93
CA TYR A 91 -5.03 -11.91 15.98
C TYR A 91 -3.61 -12.45 15.81
N PRO A 92 -2.57 -11.61 15.71
CA PRO A 92 -1.21 -12.12 15.61
C PRO A 92 -0.96 -12.99 16.84
N LEU A 93 -0.67 -14.28 16.64
CA LEU A 93 -0.43 -15.21 17.74
C LEU A 93 0.81 -14.73 18.52
N PRO A 94 0.67 -14.29 19.78
CA PRO A 94 1.85 -13.98 20.57
C PRO A 94 2.51 -15.28 21.01
N ALA A 95 3.83 -15.27 21.14
CA ALA A 95 4.48 -16.18 22.08
C ALA A 95 3.84 -15.89 23.45
N ARG A 96 3.22 -16.90 24.08
CA ARG A 96 2.47 -16.74 25.33
C ARG A 96 3.28 -15.94 26.34
N THR A 97 2.86 -14.69 26.59
CA THR A 97 3.53 -13.82 27.56
C THR A 97 2.95 -14.10 28.94
N GLU A 98 3.81 -14.46 29.90
CA GLU A 98 3.39 -14.66 31.29
C GLU A 98 3.30 -13.32 32.05
N GLY A 99 2.57 -13.32 33.18
CA GLY A 99 2.44 -12.14 34.03
C GLY A 99 1.48 -11.06 33.51
N PRO A 100 1.61 -9.80 33.96
CA PRO A 100 0.69 -8.71 33.64
C PRO A 100 0.50 -8.44 32.15
N ALA A 101 1.54 -8.69 31.34
CA ALA A 101 1.49 -8.55 29.90
C ALA A 101 0.50 -9.53 29.24
N GLY A 102 0.37 -10.75 29.79
CA GLY A 102 -0.60 -11.74 29.31
C GLY A 102 -2.05 -11.31 29.51
N VAL A 103 -2.34 -10.59 30.61
CA VAL A 103 -3.69 -10.05 30.88
C VAL A 103 -4.04 -8.95 29.87
N VAL A 104 -3.10 -8.04 29.60
CA VAL A 104 -3.29 -6.98 28.60
C VAL A 104 -3.50 -7.56 27.21
N ASP A 105 -2.72 -8.57 26.83
CA ASP A 105 -2.87 -9.29 25.56
C ASP A 105 -4.25 -9.95 25.43
N GLU A 106 -4.76 -10.58 26.50
CA GLU A 106 -6.09 -11.18 26.49
C GLU A 106 -7.21 -10.13 26.32
N LEU A 107 -7.10 -8.99 27.00
CA LEU A 107 -8.04 -7.88 26.84
C LEU A 107 -8.02 -7.31 25.42
N TYR A 108 -6.82 -7.12 24.86
CA TYR A 108 -6.66 -6.65 23.49
C TYR A 108 -7.24 -7.67 22.49
N ARG A 109 -7.01 -8.97 22.69
CA ARG A 109 -7.62 -10.05 21.90
C ARG A 109 -9.14 -10.03 21.95
N LYS A 110 -9.74 -9.88 23.14
CA LYS A 110 -11.21 -9.78 23.29
C LYS A 110 -11.77 -8.57 22.54
N GLN A 111 -11.13 -7.40 22.68
CA GLN A 111 -11.53 -6.19 21.97
C GLN A 111 -11.38 -6.33 20.45
N TRP A 112 -10.29 -6.95 20.00
CA TRP A 112 -9.99 -7.24 18.60
C TRP A 112 -11.04 -8.16 17.97
N GLN A 113 -11.46 -9.20 18.68
CA GLN A 113 -12.55 -10.10 18.26
C GLN A 113 -13.92 -9.40 18.24
N PHE A 114 -14.20 -8.52 19.21
CA PHE A 114 -15.49 -7.84 19.33
C PHE A 114 -15.69 -6.76 18.27
N ARG A 115 -14.71 -5.88 18.06
CA ARG A 115 -14.82 -4.76 17.10
C ARG A 115 -14.42 -5.15 15.67
N GLY A 116 -13.68 -6.24 15.52
CA GLY A 116 -12.95 -6.55 14.31
C GLY A 116 -11.77 -5.58 14.13
N ALA A 117 -10.66 -6.09 13.61
CA ALA A 117 -9.55 -5.24 13.22
C ALA A 117 -9.46 -5.09 11.71
N TYR A 118 -8.74 -4.04 11.32
CA TYR A 118 -8.47 -3.74 9.94
C TYR A 118 -6.99 -3.44 9.78
N ARG A 119 -6.42 -3.98 8.70
CA ARG A 119 -5.08 -3.61 8.25
C ARG A 119 -5.21 -2.75 7.00
N ASN A 120 -4.56 -1.60 7.03
CA ASN A 120 -4.44 -0.75 5.85
C ASN A 120 -3.22 -1.20 5.04
N ARG A 121 -3.42 -1.50 3.75
CA ARG A 121 -2.32 -1.62 2.80
C ARG A 121 -2.21 -0.32 2.03
N HIS A 122 -1.00 0.24 1.99
CA HIS A 122 -0.73 1.48 1.30
C HIS A 122 -0.04 1.18 -0.02
N HIS A 123 -0.60 1.70 -1.10
CA HIS A 123 -0.02 1.62 -2.43
C HIS A 123 0.33 3.02 -2.90
N LEU A 124 1.60 3.24 -3.22
CA LEU A 124 2.08 4.45 -3.86
C LEU A 124 2.29 4.15 -5.34
N CYS A 125 1.56 4.87 -6.19
CA CYS A 125 1.83 4.92 -7.62
C CYS A 125 2.67 6.16 -7.91
N PHE A 126 3.83 5.96 -8.48
CA PHE A 126 4.72 7.00 -8.98
C PHE A 126 4.70 6.97 -10.50
N LEU A 127 4.30 8.08 -11.12
CA LEU A 127 4.40 8.26 -12.56
C LEU A 127 5.45 9.30 -12.86
N THR A 128 6.30 8.97 -13.83
CA THR A 128 7.28 9.91 -14.35
C THR A 128 7.16 9.96 -15.86
N ARG A 129 7.14 11.17 -16.40
CA ARG A 129 7.30 11.40 -17.83
C ARG A 129 8.79 11.68 -18.11
N PRO A 130 9.41 10.98 -19.08
CA PRO A 130 10.75 11.34 -19.50
C PRO A 130 10.76 12.80 -19.98
N ARG A 131 11.81 13.55 -19.62
CA ARG A 131 11.96 14.95 -20.08
C ARG A 131 12.00 14.96 -21.61
N SER A 132 11.13 15.73 -22.24
CA SER A 132 11.30 16.06 -23.65
C SER A 132 12.61 16.83 -23.78
N ARG A 133 13.55 16.31 -24.55
CA ARG A 133 14.73 17.07 -24.98
C ARG A 133 14.31 18.26 -25.83
#